data_AF-A0A7V5Q133-F1
#
_entry.id   AF-A0A7V5Q133-F1
#
_cell.length_a   1.000
_cell.length_b   1.000
_cell.length_c   1.000
_cell.angle_alpha   90.00
_cell.angle_beta   90.00
_cell.angle_gamma   90.00
#
_symmetry.space_group_name_H-M   'P 1'
#
loop_
_entity.id
_entity.type
_entity.pdbx_description
1 polymer ?
#
loop_
_entity_poly.entity_id
_entity_poly.type
_entity_poly.pdbx_seq_one_letter_code
_entity_poly.pdbx_strand_id
1 'polypeptide(L)'
;MTHEMNTDLTPAQRKLAWLILAANTLAFTVCFAVWMMNGVLITFLVENGVHEWGPKEMGWLIGIPVLTGAVFRLPMGVLTDTFGGKWVYGILLLLAAIPTYLVSYCTTYWHFVLAGLGFGFCGTSFAIGIAFTSVWFPRNLQGTALGIFGAGNAGAALTTLLAPRTLRWLTNKGQDLENWVYLPRIYAGLLLITGILFLLVTTNRKPPGSETKTLIQRLQPLKKIRVWRFGLYYFFVFGGFVALAQWLVPYYVNVYATTIVLAGMLTSVNTLPSGLIRAVGGWLSDAFGARLVMYWVLGLSLICCLFLSVPPMTVWTPGRGVVAYRSGTVTKVEDGVIVVRAKSGKETEYHYTSRQGDVPSHEQLKDEFALLPKAHMWQEPVVEVGQKVKRKQLLARGVTVILFQANIWIFTLLSFVLGSV
;
A
#
# COMPACT_ATOMS: atom_id res chain seq x y z
N MET A 1 -48.28 15.71 15.59
CA MET A 1 -47.53 15.05 16.66
C MET A 1 -46.16 14.68 16.16
N THR A 2 -45.20 15.58 16.36
CA THR A 2 -43.77 15.36 16.16
C THR A 2 -43.30 14.39 17.24
N HIS A 3 -43.08 13.13 16.88
CA HIS A 3 -42.37 12.19 17.74
C HIS A 3 -40.94 12.72 17.89
N GLU A 4 -40.66 13.42 18.98
CA GLU A 4 -39.30 13.56 19.49
C GLU A 4 -38.78 12.14 19.74
N MET A 5 -38.03 11.65 18.76
CA MET A 5 -37.43 10.34 18.77
C MET A 5 -36.28 10.42 19.76
N ASN A 6 -36.55 10.07 21.03
CA ASN A 6 -35.62 9.97 22.15
C ASN A 6 -34.20 9.63 21.65
N THR A 7 -33.35 10.66 21.51
CA THR A 7 -32.05 10.56 20.83
C THR A 7 -30.98 9.91 21.71
N ASP A 8 -31.29 9.66 22.98
CA ASP A 8 -30.35 9.15 23.96
C ASP A 8 -30.66 7.71 24.34
N LEU A 9 -29.66 6.85 24.10
CA LEU A 9 -29.62 5.48 24.61
C LEU A 9 -29.69 5.52 26.14
N THR A 10 -30.51 4.66 26.74
CA THR A 10 -30.46 4.44 28.20
C THR A 10 -29.05 4.01 28.62
N PRO A 11 -28.63 4.22 29.88
CA PRO A 11 -27.29 3.82 30.34
C PRO A 11 -26.95 2.35 30.06
N ALA A 12 -27.93 1.44 30.20
CA ALA A 12 -27.77 0.03 29.89
C ALA A 12 -27.59 -0.23 28.38
N GLN A 13 -28.41 0.40 27.53
CA GLN A 13 -28.29 0.28 26.07
C GLN A 13 -26.98 0.88 25.56
N ARG A 14 -26.51 1.97 26.16
CA ARG A 14 -25.21 2.58 25.85
C ARG A 14 -24.07 1.59 26.17
N LYS A 15 -24.05 1.00 27.37
CA LYS A 15 -23.05 -0.02 27.74
C LYS A 15 -23.04 -1.20 26.75
N LEU A 16 -24.23 -1.69 26.38
CA LEU A 16 -24.35 -2.78 25.41
C LEU A 16 -23.85 -2.39 24.01
N ALA A 17 -24.22 -1.20 23.51
CA ALA A 17 -23.77 -0.70 22.21
C ALA A 17 -22.24 -0.58 22.12
N TRP A 18 -21.60 -0.09 23.19
CA TRP A 18 -20.13 -0.01 23.28
C TRP A 18 -19.46 -1.38 23.39
N LEU A 19 -20.05 -2.33 24.12
CA LEU A 19 -19.56 -3.71 24.17
C LEU A 19 -19.63 -4.37 22.79
N ILE A 20 -20.74 -4.16 22.06
CA ILE A 20 -20.89 -4.70 20.71
C ILE A 20 -19.91 -4.03 19.75
N LEU A 21 -19.72 -2.72 19.85
CA LEU A 21 -18.70 -2.03 19.09
C LEU A 21 -17.31 -2.61 19.35
N ALA A 22 -16.92 -2.81 20.61
CA ALA A 22 -15.63 -3.39 20.97
C ALA A 22 -15.47 -4.82 20.40
N ALA A 23 -16.48 -5.67 20.54
CA ALA A 23 -16.47 -7.02 19.98
C ALA A 23 -16.38 -7.00 18.44
N ASN A 24 -17.09 -6.07 17.79
CA ASN A 24 -17.10 -5.91 16.34
C ASN A 24 -15.77 -5.37 15.82
N THR A 25 -15.17 -4.39 16.51
CA THR A 25 -13.83 -3.88 16.20
C THR A 25 -12.79 -4.97 16.37
N LEU A 26 -12.83 -5.77 17.45
CA LEU A 26 -11.91 -6.89 17.66
C LEU A 26 -12.05 -7.95 16.55
N ALA A 27 -13.28 -8.35 16.22
CA ALA A 27 -13.55 -9.26 15.12
C ALA A 27 -13.02 -8.71 13.79
N PHE A 28 -13.18 -7.41 13.55
CA PHE A 28 -12.64 -6.75 12.36
C PHE A 28 -11.12 -6.75 12.35
N THR A 29 -10.47 -6.44 13.48
CA THR A 29 -9.02 -6.54 13.66
C THR A 29 -8.50 -7.92 13.32
N VAL A 30 -9.13 -8.98 13.83
CA VAL A 30 -8.68 -10.36 13.55
C VAL A 30 -8.88 -10.72 12.07
N CYS A 31 -10.04 -10.41 11.49
CA CYS A 31 -10.26 -10.63 10.05
C CYS A 31 -9.25 -9.87 9.19
N PHE A 32 -8.98 -8.61 9.51
CA PHE A 32 -8.02 -7.79 8.77
C PHE A 32 -6.61 -8.34 8.94
N ALA A 33 -6.24 -8.80 10.14
CA ALA A 33 -4.94 -9.41 10.40
C ALA A 33 -4.72 -10.67 9.55
N VAL A 34 -5.72 -11.56 9.47
CA VAL A 34 -5.69 -12.76 8.60
C VAL A 34 -5.60 -12.36 7.13
N TRP A 35 -6.37 -11.35 6.71
CA TRP A 35 -6.38 -10.91 5.32
C TRP A 35 -5.01 -10.38 4.87
N MET A 36 -4.30 -9.69 5.78
CA MET A 36 -2.95 -9.16 5.56
C MET A 36 -1.82 -10.18 5.77
N MET A 37 -2.11 -11.31 6.40
CA MET A 37 -1.12 -12.38 6.62
C MET A 37 -0.56 -12.87 5.28
N ASN A 38 -1.41 -12.92 4.27
CA ASN A 38 -1.07 -13.46 2.96
C ASN A 38 0.09 -12.71 2.29
N GLY A 39 0.08 -11.36 2.29
CA GLY A 39 1.18 -10.58 1.72
C GLY A 39 2.52 -10.91 2.37
N VAL A 40 2.55 -11.02 3.70
CA VAL A 40 3.76 -11.38 4.45
C VAL A 40 4.18 -12.83 4.18
N LEU A 41 3.23 -13.76 4.20
CA LEU A 41 3.50 -15.19 4.03
C LEU A 41 4.01 -15.50 2.62
N ILE A 42 3.34 -15.02 1.57
CA ILE A 42 3.77 -15.22 0.18
C ILE A 42 5.17 -14.64 -0.05
N THR A 43 5.44 -13.43 0.46
CA THR A 43 6.78 -12.84 0.40
C THR A 43 7.80 -13.75 1.10
N PHE A 44 7.51 -14.22 2.31
CA PHE A 44 8.40 -15.12 3.04
C PHE A 44 8.69 -16.42 2.28
N LEU A 45 7.67 -17.04 1.68
CA LEU A 45 7.82 -18.29 0.95
C LEU A 45 8.74 -18.15 -0.27
N VAL A 46 8.64 -17.04 -1.00
CA VAL A 46 9.50 -16.83 -2.18
C VAL A 46 10.93 -16.42 -1.79
N GLU A 47 11.07 -15.48 -0.85
CA GLU A 47 12.38 -14.96 -0.45
C GLU A 47 13.26 -16.01 0.24
N ASN A 48 12.66 -17.06 0.82
CA ASN A 48 13.39 -18.18 1.42
C ASN A 48 13.47 -19.41 0.51
N GLY A 49 13.06 -19.31 -0.76
CA GLY A 49 13.15 -20.41 -1.73
C GLY A 49 12.22 -21.60 -1.43
N VAL A 50 11.17 -21.41 -0.62
CA VAL A 50 10.16 -22.45 -0.37
C VAL A 50 9.29 -22.65 -1.61
N HIS A 51 9.00 -21.57 -2.32
CA HIS A 51 8.33 -21.59 -3.62
C HIS A 51 8.98 -20.61 -4.58
N GLU A 52 9.10 -21.00 -5.85
CA GLU A 52 9.65 -20.16 -6.92
C GLU A 52 8.50 -19.52 -7.70
N TRP A 53 8.00 -18.38 -7.22
CA TRP A 53 6.94 -17.62 -7.92
C TRP A 53 7.48 -16.30 -8.46
N GLY A 54 7.14 -15.99 -9.70
CA GLY A 54 7.46 -14.71 -10.30
C GLY A 54 6.58 -13.56 -9.75
N PRO A 55 6.92 -12.29 -10.07
CA PRO A 55 6.16 -11.12 -9.62
C PRO A 55 4.67 -11.15 -10.00
N LYS A 56 4.34 -11.74 -11.16
CA LYS A 56 2.96 -11.88 -11.63
C LYS A 56 2.15 -12.85 -10.76
N GLU A 57 2.74 -13.99 -10.41
CA GLU A 57 2.11 -15.03 -9.59
C GLU A 57 1.93 -14.54 -8.16
N MET A 58 2.96 -13.90 -7.58
CA MET A 58 2.82 -13.24 -6.27
C MET A 58 1.71 -12.20 -6.28
N GLY A 59 1.62 -11.37 -7.32
CA GLY A 59 0.58 -10.35 -7.42
C GLY A 59 -0.83 -10.94 -7.43
N TRP A 60 -1.04 -12.06 -8.12
CA TRP A 60 -2.31 -12.78 -8.08
C TRP A 60 -2.58 -13.40 -6.71
N LEU A 61 -1.61 -14.07 -6.10
CA LEU A 61 -1.77 -14.68 -4.78
C LEU A 61 -2.13 -13.63 -3.71
N ILE A 62 -1.49 -12.45 -3.76
CA ILE A 62 -1.78 -11.32 -2.87
C ILE A 62 -3.15 -10.71 -3.17
N GLY A 63 -3.51 -10.56 -4.45
CA GLY A 63 -4.74 -9.88 -4.89
C GLY A 63 -6.02 -10.71 -4.77
N ILE A 64 -5.96 -12.03 -4.95
CA ILE A 64 -7.14 -12.93 -4.96
C ILE A 64 -7.97 -12.83 -3.68
N PRO A 65 -7.39 -12.91 -2.46
CA PRO A 65 -8.16 -12.73 -1.24
C PRO A 65 -8.82 -11.35 -1.15
N VAL A 66 -8.19 -10.32 -1.71
CA VAL A 66 -8.74 -8.97 -1.75
C VAL A 66 -9.95 -8.89 -2.68
N LEU A 67 -9.84 -9.55 -3.85
CA LEU A 67 -10.92 -9.66 -4.82
C LEU A 67 -12.14 -10.39 -4.25
N THR A 68 -11.96 -11.53 -3.57
CA THR A 68 -13.07 -12.21 -2.87
C THR A 68 -13.77 -11.24 -1.92
N GLY A 69 -13.01 -10.57 -1.06
CA GLY A 69 -13.57 -9.60 -0.13
C GLY A 69 -14.37 -8.51 -0.84
N ALA A 70 -13.86 -7.96 -1.94
CA ALA A 70 -14.53 -6.91 -2.69
C ALA A 70 -15.86 -7.39 -3.33
N VAL A 71 -15.85 -8.54 -4.00
CA VAL A 71 -17.03 -9.10 -4.69
C VAL A 71 -18.13 -9.47 -3.69
N PHE A 72 -17.77 -10.13 -2.59
CA PHE A 72 -18.74 -10.65 -1.64
C PHE A 72 -19.22 -9.63 -0.60
N ARG A 73 -18.64 -8.42 -0.52
CA ARG A 73 -19.10 -7.35 0.40
C ARG A 73 -20.58 -6.99 0.22
N LEU A 74 -21.05 -6.88 -1.03
CA LEU A 74 -22.45 -6.55 -1.29
C LEU A 74 -23.40 -7.70 -0.87
N PRO A 75 -23.20 -8.96 -1.31
CA PRO A 75 -23.96 -10.09 -0.80
C PRO A 75 -23.96 -10.21 0.73
N MET A 76 -22.79 -10.09 1.37
CA MET A 76 -22.66 -10.22 2.82
C MET A 76 -23.32 -9.07 3.58
N GLY A 77 -23.30 -7.85 3.02
CA GLY A 77 -24.06 -6.71 3.55
C GLY A 77 -25.58 -6.98 3.50
N VAL A 78 -26.08 -7.50 2.39
CA VAL A 78 -27.50 -7.88 2.25
C VAL A 78 -27.87 -8.99 3.24
N LEU A 79 -27.03 -10.02 3.40
CA LEU A 79 -27.24 -11.09 4.38
C LEU A 79 -27.28 -10.54 5.81
N THR A 80 -26.40 -9.59 6.12
CA THR A 80 -26.35 -8.92 7.43
C THR A 80 -27.64 -8.17 7.73
N ASP A 81 -28.18 -7.45 6.74
CA ASP A 81 -29.47 -6.77 6.89
C ASP A 81 -30.64 -7.76 7.07
N THR A 82 -30.54 -8.99 6.55
CA THR A 82 -31.60 -10.03 6.64
C THR A 82 -31.54 -10.83 7.95
N PHE A 83 -30.38 -11.36 8.27
CA PHE A 83 -30.18 -12.31 9.37
C PHE A 83 -29.63 -11.64 10.64
N GLY A 84 -29.11 -10.42 10.51
CA GLY A 84 -28.46 -9.65 11.57
C GLY A 84 -26.97 -9.99 11.69
N GLY A 85 -26.21 -9.02 12.20
CA GLY A 85 -24.75 -9.11 12.20
C GLY A 85 -24.16 -10.17 13.14
N LYS A 86 -24.86 -10.53 14.22
CA LYS A 86 -24.38 -11.58 15.16
C LYS A 86 -24.08 -12.88 14.40
N TRP A 87 -25.07 -13.39 13.68
CA TRP A 87 -24.98 -14.68 13.00
C TRP A 87 -24.07 -14.61 11.78
N VAL A 88 -24.24 -13.59 10.95
CA VAL A 88 -23.48 -13.47 9.69
C VAL A 88 -21.99 -13.29 9.98
N TYR A 89 -21.62 -12.44 10.94
CA TYR A 89 -20.21 -12.22 11.29
C TYR A 89 -19.63 -13.43 12.06
N GLY A 90 -20.36 -13.98 13.03
CA GLY A 90 -19.88 -15.14 13.78
C GLY A 90 -19.63 -16.36 12.88
N ILE A 91 -20.58 -16.68 11.99
CA ILE A 91 -20.43 -17.77 11.02
C ILE A 91 -19.29 -17.47 10.06
N LEU A 92 -19.15 -16.23 9.58
CA LEU A 92 -18.02 -15.84 8.73
C LEU A 92 -16.67 -16.15 9.40
N LEU A 93 -16.49 -15.77 10.66
CA LEU A 93 -15.25 -16.00 11.41
C LEU A 93 -14.92 -17.50 11.49
N LEU A 94 -15.90 -18.32 11.84
CA LEU A 94 -15.74 -19.77 11.96
C LEU A 94 -15.45 -20.43 10.60
N LEU A 95 -16.20 -20.05 9.56
CA LEU A 95 -16.02 -20.60 8.22
C LEU A 95 -14.70 -20.15 7.58
N ALA A 96 -14.26 -18.92 7.82
CA ALA A 96 -12.99 -18.42 7.31
C ALA A 96 -11.78 -19.07 8.00
N ALA A 97 -11.91 -19.56 9.23
CA ALA A 97 -10.84 -20.29 9.91
C ALA A 97 -10.42 -21.56 9.16
N ILE A 98 -11.37 -22.23 8.47
CA ILE A 98 -11.12 -23.46 7.72
C ILE A 98 -10.14 -23.23 6.55
N PRO A 99 -10.42 -22.37 5.55
CA PRO A 99 -9.48 -22.12 4.46
C PRO A 99 -8.19 -21.47 4.95
N THR A 100 -8.20 -20.66 6.03
CA THR A 100 -6.97 -20.17 6.65
C THR A 100 -6.11 -21.32 7.18
N TYR A 101 -6.71 -22.30 7.86
CA TYR A 101 -5.99 -23.49 8.33
C TYR A 101 -5.47 -24.35 7.16
N LEU A 102 -6.26 -24.48 6.09
CA LEU A 102 -5.88 -25.23 4.89
C LEU A 102 -4.67 -24.62 4.14
N VAL A 103 -4.35 -23.34 4.34
CA VAL A 103 -3.09 -22.75 3.85
C VAL A 103 -1.88 -23.56 4.35
N SER A 104 -1.94 -24.12 5.56
CA SER A 104 -0.86 -24.94 6.14
C SER A 104 -0.62 -26.29 5.46
N TYR A 105 -1.47 -26.68 4.50
CA TYR A 105 -1.35 -27.89 3.67
C TYR A 105 -1.15 -27.55 2.18
N CYS A 106 -1.03 -26.28 1.84
CA CYS A 106 -0.85 -25.85 0.46
C CYS A 106 0.57 -26.16 -0.01
N THR A 107 0.67 -26.80 -1.17
CA THR A 107 1.94 -27.23 -1.79
C THR A 107 2.09 -26.74 -3.23
N THR A 108 0.96 -26.53 -3.93
CA THR A 108 0.93 -26.04 -5.30
C THR A 108 0.35 -24.64 -5.37
N TYR A 109 0.69 -23.87 -6.40
CA TYR A 109 0.17 -22.53 -6.65
C TYR A 109 -1.37 -22.47 -6.54
N TRP A 110 -2.07 -23.43 -7.14
CA TRP A 110 -3.53 -23.46 -7.12
C TRP A 110 -4.12 -23.77 -5.75
N HIS A 111 -3.41 -24.49 -4.87
CA HIS A 111 -3.86 -24.67 -3.48
C HIS A 111 -3.89 -23.31 -2.76
N PHE A 112 -2.84 -22.48 -2.92
CA PHE A 112 -2.81 -21.14 -2.35
C PHE A 112 -3.88 -20.22 -2.95
N VAL A 113 -4.15 -20.32 -4.25
CA VAL A 113 -5.26 -19.59 -4.90
C VAL A 113 -6.60 -19.97 -4.28
N LEU A 114 -6.91 -21.26 -4.16
CA LEU A 114 -8.19 -21.74 -3.61
C LEU A 114 -8.35 -21.39 -2.13
N ALA A 115 -7.28 -21.55 -1.34
CA ALA A 115 -7.28 -21.13 0.06
C ALA A 115 -7.46 -19.61 0.18
N GLY A 116 -6.79 -18.84 -0.69
CA GLY A 116 -6.94 -17.39 -0.84
C GLY A 116 -8.36 -16.94 -1.13
N LEU A 117 -9.03 -17.63 -2.06
CA LEU A 117 -10.46 -17.41 -2.33
C LEU A 117 -11.31 -17.66 -1.08
N GLY A 118 -10.99 -18.70 -0.31
CA GLY A 118 -11.70 -19.06 0.92
C GLY A 118 -11.50 -18.06 2.06
N PHE A 119 -10.28 -17.83 2.53
CA PHE A 119 -10.07 -16.92 3.67
C PHE A 119 -10.26 -15.45 3.27
N GLY A 120 -10.25 -15.12 1.96
CA GLY A 120 -10.58 -13.81 1.42
C GLY A 120 -11.98 -13.31 1.82
N PHE A 121 -12.88 -14.20 2.22
CA PHE A 121 -14.15 -13.85 2.86
C PHE A 121 -13.97 -12.99 4.12
N CYS A 122 -12.83 -13.08 4.82
CA CYS A 122 -12.46 -12.14 5.89
C CYS A 122 -12.53 -10.69 5.43
N GLY A 123 -12.31 -10.37 4.15
CA GLY A 123 -12.43 -9.02 3.61
C GLY A 123 -13.87 -8.47 3.57
N THR A 124 -14.88 -9.33 3.72
CA THR A 124 -16.31 -8.95 3.80
C THR A 124 -16.73 -8.49 5.19
N SER A 125 -15.92 -8.80 6.21
CA SER A 125 -16.11 -8.42 7.62
C SER A 125 -16.36 -6.92 7.79
N PHE A 126 -15.73 -6.07 6.97
CA PHE A 126 -15.96 -4.63 6.97
C PHE A 126 -17.43 -4.27 6.66
N ALA A 127 -18.03 -4.86 5.62
CA ALA A 127 -19.41 -4.56 5.24
C ALA A 127 -20.41 -5.05 6.30
N ILE A 128 -20.19 -6.24 6.83
CA ILE A 128 -20.99 -6.82 7.91
C ILE A 128 -20.88 -5.94 9.16
N GLY A 129 -19.66 -5.55 9.53
CA GLY A 129 -19.41 -4.77 10.73
C GLY A 129 -19.95 -3.35 10.66
N ILE A 130 -19.87 -2.66 9.51
CA ILE A 130 -20.52 -1.35 9.33
C ILE A 130 -22.03 -1.47 9.50
N ALA A 131 -22.66 -2.43 8.81
CA ALA A 131 -24.10 -2.66 8.90
C ALA A 131 -24.51 -3.00 10.35
N PHE A 132 -23.76 -3.88 11.02
CA PHE A 132 -24.05 -4.29 12.38
C PHE A 132 -23.83 -3.18 13.40
N THR A 133 -22.72 -2.43 13.35
CA THR A 133 -22.48 -1.29 14.26
C THR A 133 -23.56 -0.23 14.10
N SER A 134 -23.98 0.07 12.87
CA SER A 134 -24.91 1.17 12.59
C SER A 134 -26.27 1.05 13.29
N VAL A 135 -26.77 -0.18 13.52
CA VAL A 135 -28.07 -0.41 14.16
C VAL A 135 -28.06 -0.20 15.67
N TRP A 136 -26.88 -0.07 16.29
CA TRP A 136 -26.73 0.11 17.74
C TRP A 136 -26.61 1.56 18.18
N PHE A 137 -26.20 2.46 17.27
CA PHE A 137 -25.93 3.85 17.59
C PHE A 137 -26.90 4.81 16.90
N PRO A 138 -27.34 5.88 17.59
CA PRO A 138 -28.15 6.94 16.98
C PRO A 138 -27.32 7.76 15.97
N ARG A 139 -28.00 8.46 15.05
CA ARG A 139 -27.37 9.16 13.91
C ARG A 139 -26.25 10.13 14.31
N ASN A 140 -26.39 10.81 15.44
CA ASN A 140 -25.40 11.75 15.97
C ASN A 140 -24.12 11.08 16.49
N LEU A 141 -24.14 9.78 16.81
CA LEU A 141 -22.97 9.02 17.29
C LEU A 141 -22.41 8.03 16.26
N GLN A 142 -23.10 7.86 15.12
CA GLN A 142 -22.68 6.89 14.10
C GLN A 142 -21.31 7.21 13.50
N GLY A 143 -20.97 8.48 13.26
CA GLY A 143 -19.65 8.87 12.76
C GLY A 143 -18.52 8.35 13.64
N THR A 144 -18.58 8.64 14.94
CA THR A 144 -17.60 8.17 15.93
C THR A 144 -17.59 6.64 16.05
N ALA A 145 -18.76 5.99 16.14
CA ALA A 145 -18.84 4.54 16.27
C ALA A 145 -18.25 3.82 15.04
N LEU A 146 -18.53 4.29 13.83
CA LEU A 146 -17.97 3.73 12.59
C LEU A 146 -16.48 4.05 12.44
N GLY A 147 -16.02 5.19 12.95
CA GLY A 147 -14.59 5.52 13.05
C GLY A 147 -13.82 4.55 13.95
N ILE A 148 -14.34 4.30 15.16
CA ILE A 148 -13.76 3.33 16.11
C ILE A 148 -13.80 1.92 15.56
N PHE A 149 -14.90 1.52 14.91
CA PHE A 149 -14.95 0.25 14.19
C PHE A 149 -13.86 0.16 13.12
N GLY A 150 -13.69 1.23 12.34
CA GLY A 150 -12.64 1.33 11.32
C GLY A 150 -11.21 1.24 11.87
N ALA A 151 -11.00 1.52 13.16
CA ALA A 151 -9.71 1.31 13.81
C ALA A 151 -9.27 -0.17 13.82
N GLY A 152 -10.17 -1.12 13.56
CA GLY A 152 -9.79 -2.52 13.36
C GLY A 152 -8.87 -2.76 12.15
N ASN A 153 -8.68 -1.77 11.27
CA ASN A 153 -7.57 -1.79 10.30
C ASN A 153 -6.19 -1.99 10.97
N ALA A 154 -6.06 -1.69 12.28
CA ALA A 154 -4.87 -2.01 13.07
C ALA A 154 -4.44 -3.49 12.97
N GLY A 155 -5.36 -4.40 12.65
CA GLY A 155 -5.04 -5.80 12.36
C GLY A 155 -4.00 -5.97 11.26
N ALA A 156 -4.05 -5.13 10.22
CA ALA A 156 -3.04 -5.12 9.17
C ALA A 156 -1.64 -4.83 9.72
N ALA A 157 -1.56 -3.81 10.56
CA ALA A 157 -0.30 -3.36 11.12
C ALA A 157 0.26 -4.35 12.16
N LEU A 158 -0.62 -4.97 12.96
CA LEU A 158 -0.25 -6.07 13.84
C LEU A 158 0.35 -7.24 13.06
N THR A 159 -0.26 -7.61 11.94
CA THR A 159 0.28 -8.67 11.08
C THR A 159 1.63 -8.31 10.50
N THR A 160 1.78 -7.13 9.91
CA THR A 160 3.07 -6.70 9.33
C THR A 160 4.17 -6.58 10.38
N LEU A 161 3.81 -6.30 11.63
CA LEU A 161 4.75 -6.22 12.75
C LEU A 161 5.11 -7.61 13.31
N LEU A 162 4.11 -8.45 13.55
CA LEU A 162 4.26 -9.69 14.30
C LEU A 162 4.58 -10.87 13.39
N ALA A 163 3.91 -11.01 12.25
CA ALA A 163 4.04 -12.20 11.39
C ALA A 163 5.48 -12.47 10.92
N PRO A 164 6.28 -11.48 10.46
CA PRO A 164 7.68 -11.73 10.12
C PRO A 164 8.52 -12.25 11.28
N ARG A 165 8.27 -11.74 12.50
CA ARG A 165 8.97 -12.17 13.72
C ARG A 165 8.53 -13.56 14.14
N THR A 166 7.23 -13.83 14.08
CA THR A 166 6.67 -15.16 14.35
C THR A 166 7.22 -16.19 13.37
N LEU A 167 7.28 -15.88 12.07
CA LEU A 167 7.90 -16.77 11.08
C LEU A 167 9.37 -17.04 11.39
N ARG A 168 10.16 -15.99 11.66
CA ARG A 168 11.57 -16.14 12.06
C ARG A 168 11.75 -17.01 13.30
N TRP A 169 10.85 -16.90 14.27
CA TRP A 169 10.86 -17.72 15.47
C TRP A 169 10.47 -19.17 15.18
N LEU A 170 9.38 -19.39 14.42
CA LEU A 170 8.90 -20.73 14.03
C LEU A 170 9.90 -21.52 13.20
N THR A 171 10.62 -20.85 12.29
CA THR A 171 11.58 -21.51 11.39
C THR A 171 13.00 -21.58 11.94
N ASN A 172 13.20 -21.34 13.25
CA ASN A 172 14.54 -21.35 13.87
C ASN A 172 15.54 -20.45 13.11
N LYS A 173 15.13 -19.23 12.78
CA LYS A 173 15.88 -18.25 11.96
C LYS A 173 16.18 -18.71 10.52
N GLY A 174 15.32 -19.56 9.96
CA GLY A 174 15.42 -20.05 8.58
C GLY A 174 16.09 -21.43 8.44
N GLN A 175 16.39 -22.12 9.55
CA GLN A 175 16.93 -23.48 9.53
C GLN A 175 15.85 -24.51 9.19
N ASP A 176 14.64 -24.33 9.73
CA ASP A 176 13.51 -25.26 9.58
C ASP A 176 12.36 -24.57 8.83
N LEU A 177 12.55 -24.32 7.54
CA LEU A 177 11.58 -23.57 6.74
C LEU A 177 10.20 -24.23 6.71
N GLU A 178 10.11 -25.56 6.80
CA GLU A 178 8.85 -26.32 6.85
C GLU A 178 7.88 -25.86 7.96
N ASN A 179 8.40 -25.24 9.02
CA ASN A 179 7.59 -24.71 10.13
C ASN A 179 6.79 -23.44 9.77
N TRP A 180 6.93 -22.89 8.55
CA TRP A 180 6.09 -21.78 8.09
C TRP A 180 4.59 -22.07 8.22
N VAL A 181 4.21 -23.35 8.11
CA VAL A 181 2.83 -23.87 8.18
C VAL A 181 2.13 -23.53 9.50
N TYR A 182 2.87 -23.29 10.58
CA TYR A 182 2.26 -22.92 11.87
C TYR A 182 1.68 -21.51 11.88
N LEU A 183 2.19 -20.59 11.06
CA LEU A 183 1.65 -19.23 10.99
C LEU A 183 0.15 -19.22 10.62
N PRO A 184 -0.28 -19.78 9.47
CA PRO A 184 -1.70 -19.84 9.13
C PRO A 184 -2.54 -20.61 10.17
N ARG A 185 -1.98 -21.63 10.84
CA ARG A 185 -2.69 -22.35 11.92
C ARG A 185 -2.98 -21.45 13.12
N ILE A 186 -2.04 -20.59 13.51
CA ILE A 186 -2.24 -19.60 14.57
C ILE A 186 -3.36 -18.62 14.19
N TYR A 187 -3.34 -18.09 12.97
CA TYR A 187 -4.39 -17.17 12.49
C TYR A 187 -5.77 -17.84 12.40
N ALA A 188 -5.83 -19.11 11.98
CA ALA A 188 -7.06 -19.90 12.01
C ALA A 188 -7.59 -20.09 13.44
N GLY A 189 -6.71 -20.37 14.40
CA GLY A 189 -7.07 -20.46 15.81
C GLY A 189 -7.62 -19.13 16.36
N LEU A 190 -7.00 -18.00 15.99
CA LEU A 190 -7.49 -16.66 16.34
C LEU A 190 -8.89 -16.40 15.77
N LEU A 191 -9.15 -16.77 14.52
CA LEU A 191 -10.49 -16.66 13.91
C LEU A 191 -11.51 -17.52 14.64
N LEU A 192 -11.17 -18.78 14.95
CA LEU A 192 -12.05 -19.71 15.64
C LEU A 192 -12.44 -19.19 17.03
N ILE A 193 -11.45 -18.80 17.84
CA ILE A 193 -11.65 -18.27 19.19
C ILE A 193 -12.49 -16.99 19.12
N THR A 194 -12.14 -16.08 18.21
CA THR A 194 -12.88 -14.82 18.05
C THR A 194 -14.32 -15.06 17.60
N GLY A 195 -14.56 -16.01 16.69
CA GLY A 195 -15.91 -16.39 16.24
C GLY A 195 -16.78 -16.94 17.37
N ILE A 196 -16.23 -17.83 18.19
CA ILE A 196 -16.92 -18.38 19.36
C ILE A 196 -17.24 -17.27 20.35
N LEU A 197 -16.24 -16.48 20.75
CA LEU A 197 -16.42 -15.38 21.70
C LEU A 197 -17.42 -14.35 21.17
N PHE A 198 -17.36 -14.01 19.88
CA PHE A 198 -18.29 -13.07 19.25
C PHE A 198 -19.73 -13.58 19.34
N LEU A 199 -19.99 -14.86 19.06
CA LEU A 199 -21.33 -15.45 19.16
C LEU A 199 -21.84 -15.51 20.60
N LEU A 200 -20.95 -15.70 21.58
CA LEU A 200 -21.32 -15.73 23.01
C LEU A 200 -21.60 -14.33 23.56
N VAL A 201 -20.77 -13.35 23.21
CA VAL A 201 -20.80 -11.99 23.79
C VAL A 201 -21.80 -11.07 23.10
N THR A 202 -22.01 -11.20 21.79
CA THR A 202 -22.86 -10.26 21.04
C THR A 202 -24.34 -10.64 21.08
N THR A 203 -25.20 -9.63 20.93
CA THR A 203 -26.65 -9.79 20.78
C THR A 203 -27.07 -9.42 19.37
N ASN A 204 -28.07 -10.11 18.82
CA ASN A 204 -28.48 -9.85 17.45
C ASN A 204 -29.46 -8.67 17.37
N ARG A 205 -29.26 -7.79 16.38
CA ARG A 205 -30.18 -6.69 16.07
C ARG A 205 -30.21 -6.48 14.58
N LYS A 206 -31.41 -6.23 14.04
CA LYS A 206 -31.65 -5.97 12.61
C LYS A 206 -32.10 -4.53 12.39
N PRO A 207 -31.87 -3.98 11.18
CA PRO A 207 -32.43 -2.68 10.83
C PRO A 207 -33.97 -2.68 10.91
N PRO A 208 -34.60 -1.58 11.38
CA PRO A 208 -36.05 -1.44 11.36
C PRO A 208 -36.63 -1.64 9.95
N GLY A 209 -37.67 -2.47 9.82
CA GLY A 209 -38.30 -2.78 8.52
C GLY A 209 -37.44 -3.63 7.58
N SER A 210 -36.41 -4.34 8.09
CA SER A 210 -35.63 -5.26 7.25
C SER A 210 -36.44 -6.46 6.76
N GLU A 211 -37.44 -6.88 7.53
CA GLU A 211 -38.29 -8.05 7.25
C GLU A 211 -39.24 -7.82 6.07
N THR A 212 -39.58 -6.57 5.78
CA THR A 212 -40.53 -6.19 4.72
C THR A 212 -39.86 -5.82 3.40
N LYS A 213 -38.53 -5.64 3.37
CA LYS A 213 -37.82 -5.17 2.18
C LYS A 213 -37.36 -6.33 1.30
N THR A 214 -37.81 -6.35 0.05
CA THR A 214 -37.36 -7.32 -0.96
C THR A 214 -35.92 -7.06 -1.40
N LEU A 215 -35.24 -8.07 -1.96
CA LEU A 215 -33.87 -7.95 -2.47
C LEU A 215 -33.74 -6.82 -3.50
N ILE A 216 -34.72 -6.69 -4.40
CA ILE A 216 -34.76 -5.63 -5.42
C ILE A 216 -34.81 -4.24 -4.76
N GLN A 217 -35.63 -4.08 -3.71
CA GLN A 217 -35.72 -2.82 -2.96
C GLN A 217 -34.40 -2.46 -2.26
N ARG A 218 -33.67 -3.45 -1.75
CA ARG A 218 -32.34 -3.24 -1.13
C ARG A 218 -31.27 -2.78 -2.11
N LEU A 219 -31.38 -3.19 -3.38
CA LEU A 219 -30.45 -2.81 -4.46
C LEU A 219 -30.83 -1.51 -5.17
N GLN A 220 -32.02 -0.94 -4.92
CA GLN A 220 -32.44 0.34 -5.52
C GLN A 220 -31.43 1.50 -5.41
N PRO A 221 -30.66 1.66 -4.30
CA PRO A 221 -29.66 2.71 -4.20
C PRO A 221 -28.61 2.69 -5.32
N LEU A 222 -28.31 1.51 -5.89
CA LEU A 222 -27.36 1.37 -7.00
C LEU A 222 -27.80 2.09 -8.27
N LYS A 223 -29.10 2.42 -8.42
CA LYS A 223 -29.59 3.24 -9.53
C LYS A 223 -29.17 4.72 -9.44
N LYS A 224 -28.67 5.18 -8.27
CA LYS A 224 -28.26 6.57 -8.07
C LYS A 224 -26.78 6.74 -8.42
N ILE A 225 -26.48 7.58 -9.41
CA ILE A 225 -25.10 7.91 -9.82
C ILE A 225 -24.20 8.38 -8.67
N ARG A 226 -24.80 9.01 -7.65
CA ARG A 226 -24.09 9.47 -6.45
C ARG A 226 -23.40 8.32 -5.69
N VAL A 227 -23.98 7.11 -5.69
CA VAL A 227 -23.39 5.92 -5.05
C VAL A 227 -22.11 5.52 -5.75
N TRP A 228 -22.12 5.47 -7.09
CA TRP A 228 -20.94 5.15 -7.89
C TRP A 228 -19.84 6.19 -7.76
N ARG A 229 -20.20 7.48 -7.74
CA ARG A 229 -19.23 8.56 -7.55
C ARG A 229 -18.52 8.47 -6.20
N PHE A 230 -19.27 8.27 -5.10
CA PHE A 230 -18.65 8.09 -3.79
C PHE A 230 -17.92 6.74 -3.67
N GLY A 231 -18.42 5.70 -4.35
CA GLY A 231 -17.72 4.43 -4.49
C GLY A 231 -16.34 4.59 -5.14
N LEU A 232 -16.22 5.44 -6.16
CA LEU A 232 -14.94 5.72 -6.81
C LEU A 232 -13.95 6.44 -5.89
N TYR A 233 -14.43 7.43 -5.11
CA TYR A 233 -13.57 8.11 -4.13
C TYR A 233 -13.11 7.14 -3.04
N TYR A 234 -14.03 6.29 -2.56
CA TYR A 234 -13.71 5.27 -1.55
C TYR A 234 -12.76 4.20 -2.09
N PHE A 235 -12.92 3.80 -3.36
CA PHE A 235 -12.00 2.91 -4.06
C PHE A 235 -10.59 3.46 -4.05
N PHE A 236 -10.41 4.75 -4.37
CA PHE A 236 -9.09 5.37 -4.36
C PHE A 236 -8.47 5.39 -2.96
N VAL A 237 -9.17 5.94 -1.96
CA VAL A 237 -8.58 6.09 -0.61
C VAL A 237 -8.44 4.76 0.13
N PHE A 238 -9.53 3.99 0.28
CA PHE A 238 -9.50 2.75 1.05
C PHE A 238 -8.91 1.59 0.24
N GLY A 239 -9.20 1.51 -1.06
CA GLY A 239 -8.57 0.52 -1.93
C GLY A 239 -7.07 0.78 -2.08
N GLY A 240 -6.66 2.05 -2.22
CA GLY A 240 -5.26 2.45 -2.22
C GLY A 240 -4.54 2.09 -0.91
N PHE A 241 -5.16 2.35 0.24
CA PHE A 241 -4.64 1.91 1.54
C PHE A 241 -4.43 0.38 1.60
N VAL A 242 -5.44 -0.42 1.22
CA VAL A 242 -5.33 -1.88 1.25
C VAL A 242 -4.24 -2.36 0.29
N ALA A 243 -4.14 -1.76 -0.90
CA ALA A 243 -3.10 -2.09 -1.87
C ALA A 243 -1.71 -1.79 -1.32
N LEU A 244 -1.48 -0.58 -0.78
CA LEU A 244 -0.21 -0.23 -0.15
C LEU A 244 0.12 -1.16 1.02
N ALA A 245 -0.82 -1.41 1.92
CA ALA A 245 -0.58 -2.27 3.08
C ALA A 245 -0.15 -3.70 2.68
N GLN A 246 -0.69 -4.24 1.59
CA GLN A 246 -0.35 -5.60 1.10
C GLN A 246 0.99 -5.61 0.37
N TRP A 247 1.28 -4.56 -0.40
CA TRP A 247 2.44 -4.51 -1.29
C TRP A 247 3.68 -3.87 -0.68
N LEU A 248 3.57 -3.12 0.42
CA LEU A 248 4.70 -2.45 1.03
C LEU A 248 5.77 -3.44 1.50
N VAL A 249 5.41 -4.54 2.16
CA VAL A 249 6.38 -5.57 2.59
C VAL A 249 7.15 -6.16 1.40
N PRO A 250 6.50 -6.76 0.38
CA PRO A 250 7.22 -7.29 -0.78
C PRO A 250 7.99 -6.20 -1.51
N TYR A 251 7.48 -4.97 -1.59
CA TYR A 251 8.19 -3.86 -2.23
C TYR A 251 9.49 -3.48 -1.50
N TYR A 252 9.45 -3.36 -0.17
CA TYR A 252 10.65 -3.10 0.63
C TYR A 252 11.69 -4.22 0.54
N VAL A 253 11.25 -5.47 0.42
CA VAL A 253 12.18 -6.59 0.26
C VAL A 253 12.76 -6.62 -1.16
N ASN A 254 11.92 -6.56 -2.19
CA ASN A 254 12.35 -6.74 -3.57
C ASN A 254 13.06 -5.51 -4.18
N VAL A 255 12.64 -4.29 -3.83
CA VAL A 255 13.22 -3.05 -4.41
C VAL A 255 14.33 -2.49 -3.54
N TYR A 256 14.16 -2.53 -2.21
CA TYR A 256 15.14 -1.99 -1.27
C TYR A 256 16.06 -3.05 -0.65
N ALA A 257 15.94 -4.33 -1.04
CA ALA A 257 16.77 -5.42 -0.52
C ALA A 257 16.83 -5.46 1.02
N THR A 258 15.70 -5.15 1.67
CA THR A 258 15.62 -5.14 3.14
C THR A 258 15.17 -6.47 3.69
N THR A 259 15.47 -6.74 4.97
CA THR A 259 14.94 -7.93 5.63
C THR A 259 13.42 -7.86 5.79
N ILE A 260 12.72 -8.99 5.72
CA ILE A 260 11.25 -9.08 5.91
C ILE A 260 10.81 -8.44 7.24
N VAL A 261 11.63 -8.54 8.29
CA VAL A 261 11.33 -7.92 9.59
C VAL A 261 11.39 -6.39 9.52
N LEU A 262 12.41 -5.82 8.87
CA LEU A 262 12.50 -4.37 8.69
C LEU A 262 11.38 -3.86 7.77
N ALA A 263 11.12 -4.54 6.66
CA ALA A 263 10.01 -4.26 5.75
C ALA A 263 8.66 -4.25 6.49
N GLY A 264 8.44 -5.24 7.36
CA GLY A 264 7.27 -5.31 8.23
C GLY A 264 7.17 -4.14 9.20
N MET A 265 8.28 -3.74 9.84
CA MET A 265 8.30 -2.57 10.73
C MET A 265 7.97 -1.27 9.99
N LEU A 266 8.60 -1.01 8.84
CA LEU A 266 8.33 0.18 8.03
C LEU A 266 6.88 0.22 7.54
N THR A 267 6.35 -0.93 7.09
CA THR A 267 4.94 -1.05 6.70
C THR A 267 3.98 -0.79 7.87
N SER A 268 4.35 -1.25 9.07
CA SER A 268 3.55 -1.06 10.28
C SER A 268 3.49 0.40 10.70
N VAL A 269 4.57 1.18 10.50
CA VAL A 269 4.56 2.63 10.75
C VAL A 269 3.53 3.33 9.85
N ASN A 270 3.39 2.90 8.59
CA ASN A 270 2.37 3.42 7.66
C ASN A 270 0.95 2.99 8.05
N THR A 271 0.80 1.79 8.58
CA THR A 271 -0.52 1.16 8.75
C THR A 271 -1.12 1.37 10.14
N LEU A 272 -0.29 1.44 11.20
CA LEU A 272 -0.75 1.60 12.59
C LEU A 272 -1.59 2.87 12.80
N PRO A 273 -1.15 4.05 12.34
CA PRO A 273 -1.91 5.29 12.60
C PRO A 273 -3.20 5.40 11.79
N SER A 274 -3.42 4.53 10.79
CA SER A 274 -4.58 4.59 9.89
C SER A 274 -5.92 4.61 10.63
N GLY A 275 -6.05 3.88 11.75
CA GLY A 275 -7.25 3.89 12.58
C GLY A 275 -7.52 5.23 13.25
N LEU A 276 -6.48 5.84 13.83
CA LEU A 276 -6.56 7.17 14.44
C LEU A 276 -6.88 8.22 13.39
N ILE A 277 -6.15 8.19 12.27
CA ILE A 277 -6.31 9.11 11.16
C ILE A 277 -7.72 9.03 10.58
N ARG A 278 -8.30 7.83 10.47
CA ARG A 278 -9.68 7.66 10.01
C ARG A 278 -10.68 8.30 10.97
N ALA A 279 -10.47 8.17 12.28
CA ALA A 279 -11.30 8.83 13.27
C ALA A 279 -11.15 10.36 13.20
N VAL A 280 -9.92 10.86 13.06
CA VAL A 280 -9.62 12.30 12.88
C VAL A 280 -10.23 12.82 11.58
N GLY A 281 -10.15 12.10 10.47
CA GLY A 281 -10.76 12.47 9.18
C GLY A 281 -12.28 12.54 9.24
N GLY A 282 -12.92 11.66 10.03
CA GLY A 282 -14.34 11.74 10.35
C GLY A 282 -14.68 13.01 11.11
N TRP A 283 -13.96 13.29 12.20
CA TRP A 283 -14.14 14.50 12.99
C TRP A 283 -13.89 15.80 12.18
N LEU A 284 -12.84 15.84 11.37
CA LEU A 284 -12.56 16.95 10.45
C LEU A 284 -13.69 17.13 9.44
N SER A 285 -14.27 16.05 8.94
CA SER A 285 -15.40 16.10 8.00
C SER A 285 -16.67 16.65 8.64
N ASP A 286 -16.90 16.34 9.92
CA ASP A 286 -18.01 16.87 10.71
C ASP A 286 -17.81 18.36 11.07
N ALA A 287 -16.55 18.77 11.34
CA ALA A 287 -16.22 20.14 11.74
C ALA A 287 -16.08 21.13 10.56
N PHE A 288 -15.37 20.74 9.49
CA PHE A 288 -15.02 21.62 8.35
C PHE A 288 -15.81 21.30 7.07
N GLY A 289 -16.61 20.22 7.08
CA GLY A 289 -17.40 19.77 5.95
C GLY A 289 -16.67 18.75 5.06
N ALA A 290 -17.32 17.61 4.84
CA ALA A 290 -16.76 16.46 4.13
C ALA A 290 -16.20 16.76 2.72
N ARG A 291 -16.75 17.74 1.99
CA ARG A 291 -16.29 18.07 0.64
C ARG A 291 -14.91 18.73 0.65
N LEU A 292 -14.66 19.64 1.58
CA LEU A 292 -13.38 20.34 1.68
C LEU A 292 -12.27 19.37 2.08
N VAL A 293 -12.52 18.56 3.11
CA VAL A 293 -11.59 17.53 3.58
C VAL A 293 -11.26 16.54 2.46
N MET A 294 -12.26 16.12 1.66
CA MET A 294 -12.03 15.25 0.51
C MET A 294 -11.09 15.88 -0.54
N TYR A 295 -11.19 17.18 -0.82
CA TYR A 295 -10.26 17.82 -1.76
C TYR A 295 -8.84 17.91 -1.22
N TRP A 296 -8.67 18.14 0.09
CA TRP A 296 -7.34 18.10 0.71
C TRP A 296 -6.74 16.70 0.64
N VAL A 297 -7.52 15.68 0.98
CA VAL A 297 -7.13 14.27 0.88
C VAL A 297 -6.67 13.94 -0.54
N LEU A 298 -7.56 14.10 -1.53
CA LEU A 298 -7.25 13.72 -2.92
C LEU A 298 -6.13 14.58 -3.53
N GLY A 299 -6.06 15.87 -3.19
CA GLY A 299 -5.00 16.77 -3.63
C GLY A 299 -3.63 16.37 -3.07
N LEU A 300 -3.57 16.05 -1.77
CA LEU A 300 -2.34 15.57 -1.14
C LEU A 300 -1.94 14.19 -1.67
N SER A 301 -2.88 13.27 -1.83
CA SER A 301 -2.61 11.96 -2.43
C SER A 301 -2.05 12.10 -3.85
N LEU A 302 -2.58 13.02 -4.67
CA LEU A 302 -2.06 13.28 -6.01
C LEU A 302 -0.59 13.73 -5.97
N ILE A 303 -0.25 14.66 -5.09
CA ILE A 303 1.13 15.14 -4.92
C ILE A 303 2.03 13.97 -4.50
N CYS A 304 1.65 13.20 -3.48
CA CYS A 304 2.42 12.04 -3.03
C CYS A 304 2.59 11.00 -4.14
N CYS A 305 1.53 10.67 -4.89
CA CYS A 305 1.60 9.74 -6.02
C CYS A 305 2.52 10.26 -7.13
N LEU A 306 2.55 11.56 -7.43
CA LEU A 306 3.47 12.13 -8.40
C LEU A 306 4.93 11.92 -7.99
N PHE A 307 5.27 12.17 -6.73
CA PHE A 307 6.62 11.92 -6.21
C PHE A 307 6.97 10.43 -6.17
N LEU A 308 6.03 9.56 -5.83
CA LEU A 308 6.22 8.10 -5.78
C LEU A 308 6.23 7.43 -7.17
N SER A 309 5.71 8.11 -8.20
CA SER A 309 5.63 7.56 -9.56
C SER A 309 6.98 7.45 -10.27
N VAL A 310 8.01 8.14 -9.76
CA VAL A 310 9.33 8.16 -10.37
C VAL A 310 10.17 7.02 -9.76
N PRO A 311 10.38 5.91 -10.47
CA PRO A 311 11.24 4.83 -9.97
C PRO A 311 12.71 5.27 -9.95
N PRO A 312 13.58 4.52 -9.23
CA PRO A 312 15.01 4.69 -9.37
C PRO A 312 15.40 4.49 -10.83
N MET A 313 15.92 5.53 -11.45
CA MET A 313 16.33 5.52 -12.85
C MET A 313 17.57 6.39 -13.06
N THR A 314 18.40 5.98 -14.00
CA THR A 314 19.51 6.78 -14.51
C THR A 314 19.14 7.26 -15.90
N VAL A 315 19.00 8.58 -16.07
CA VAL A 315 18.67 9.17 -17.37
C VAL A 315 19.92 9.75 -18.00
N TRP A 316 20.30 9.20 -19.15
CA TRP A 316 21.38 9.72 -19.98
C TRP A 316 20.83 10.68 -21.02
N THR A 317 21.29 11.93 -21.00
CA THR A 317 20.84 12.97 -21.93
C THR A 317 22.03 13.68 -22.57
N PRO A 318 21.90 14.14 -23.84
CA PRO A 318 22.90 15.01 -24.45
C PRO A 318 23.00 16.31 -23.66
N GLY A 319 24.19 16.57 -23.12
CA GLY A 319 24.53 17.82 -22.45
C GLY A 319 25.03 18.89 -23.41
N ARG A 320 25.37 20.06 -22.88
CA ARG A 320 25.98 21.14 -23.66
C ARG A 320 27.40 20.75 -24.09
N GLY A 321 27.58 20.56 -25.40
CA GLY A 321 28.89 20.32 -26.00
C GLY A 321 29.70 21.58 -26.27
N VAL A 322 30.99 21.40 -26.58
CA VAL A 322 31.92 22.46 -26.98
C VAL A 322 32.07 22.42 -28.50
N VAL A 323 31.82 23.55 -29.17
CA VAL A 323 31.88 23.67 -30.63
C VAL A 323 33.02 24.59 -31.07
N ALA A 324 33.61 24.28 -32.23
CA ALA A 324 34.68 25.07 -32.80
C ALA A 324 34.17 26.43 -33.31
N TYR A 325 34.74 27.54 -32.82
CA TYR A 325 34.41 28.87 -33.34
C TYR A 325 35.11 29.16 -34.68
N ARG A 326 36.19 28.43 -34.97
CA ARG A 326 37.03 28.57 -36.16
C ARG A 326 37.39 27.20 -36.75
N SER A 327 37.61 27.17 -38.06
CA SER A 327 38.13 25.98 -38.74
C SER A 327 39.65 25.87 -38.60
N GLY A 328 40.16 24.66 -38.41
CA GLY A 328 41.59 24.41 -38.25
C GLY A 328 41.90 22.92 -38.10
N THR A 329 43.13 22.61 -37.70
CA THR A 329 43.57 21.24 -37.39
C THR A 329 43.75 21.10 -35.88
N VAL A 330 43.23 20.04 -35.28
CA VAL A 330 43.42 19.74 -33.86
C VAL A 330 44.90 19.41 -33.62
N THR A 331 45.56 20.16 -32.74
CA THR A 331 46.99 19.97 -32.43
C THR A 331 47.20 19.29 -31.08
N LYS A 332 46.25 19.43 -30.15
CA LYS A 332 46.34 18.84 -28.81
C LYS A 332 44.95 18.51 -28.29
N VAL A 333 44.82 17.34 -27.67
CA VAL A 333 43.64 16.90 -26.92
C VAL A 333 44.16 16.40 -25.57
N GLU A 334 43.95 17.21 -24.53
CA GLU A 334 44.34 16.90 -23.15
C GLU A 334 43.12 17.00 -22.24
N ASP A 335 43.26 16.49 -21.02
CA ASP A 335 42.16 16.49 -20.06
C ASP A 335 41.71 17.93 -19.75
N GLY A 336 40.51 18.26 -20.22
CA GLY A 336 39.89 19.57 -20.07
C GLY A 336 40.26 20.64 -21.11
N VAL A 337 41.13 20.35 -22.09
CA VAL A 337 41.52 21.31 -23.15
C VAL A 337 41.70 20.67 -24.53
N ILE A 338 41.10 21.28 -25.55
CA ILE A 338 41.33 20.97 -26.97
C ILE A 338 41.94 22.19 -27.66
N VAL A 339 43.07 22.03 -28.35
CA VAL A 339 43.73 23.11 -29.09
C VAL A 339 43.57 22.90 -30.59
N VAL A 340 43.09 23.93 -31.28
CA VAL A 340 42.90 23.93 -32.73
C VAL A 340 43.74 25.03 -33.36
N ARG A 341 44.62 24.66 -34.30
CA ARG A 341 45.44 25.59 -35.07
C ARG A 341 44.74 25.98 -36.37
N ALA A 342 44.46 27.27 -36.55
CA ALA A 342 43.89 27.79 -37.79
C ALA A 342 44.92 27.81 -38.92
N LYS A 343 44.47 27.90 -40.18
CA LYS A 343 45.36 28.05 -41.37
C LYS A 343 46.27 29.28 -41.29
N SER A 344 45.90 30.30 -40.50
CA SER A 344 46.70 31.50 -40.26
C SER A 344 47.81 31.30 -39.22
N GLY A 345 48.03 30.08 -38.73
CA GLY A 345 49.00 29.75 -37.67
C GLY A 345 48.53 30.04 -36.24
N LYS A 346 47.41 30.75 -36.05
CA LYS A 346 46.87 31.09 -34.72
C LYS A 346 46.23 29.87 -34.06
N GLU A 347 46.67 29.54 -32.85
CA GLU A 347 46.06 28.51 -32.01
C GLU A 347 44.89 29.07 -31.20
N THR A 348 43.88 28.24 -30.96
CA THR A 348 42.72 28.57 -30.13
C THR A 348 42.46 27.40 -29.20
N GLU A 349 42.42 27.69 -27.90
CA GLU A 349 42.12 26.72 -26.86
C GLU A 349 40.62 26.65 -26.62
N TYR A 350 40.12 25.43 -26.46
CA TYR A 350 38.73 25.12 -26.17
C TYR A 350 38.70 24.31 -24.87
N HIS A 351 38.28 24.95 -23.79
CA HIS A 351 38.14 24.28 -22.49
C HIS A 351 36.86 23.47 -22.43
N TYR A 352 36.95 22.29 -21.82
CA TYR A 352 35.81 21.44 -21.50
C TYR A 352 35.98 20.85 -20.09
N THR A 353 34.88 20.45 -19.47
CA THR A 353 34.84 19.79 -18.16
C THR A 353 35.01 18.28 -18.38
N SER A 354 36.14 17.73 -17.98
CA SER A 354 36.38 16.28 -18.06
C SER A 354 35.57 15.51 -17.02
N ARG A 355 35.41 14.20 -17.26
CA ARG A 355 34.73 13.30 -16.33
C ARG A 355 35.60 13.10 -15.09
N GLN A 356 35.18 13.67 -13.96
CA GLN A 356 35.82 13.44 -12.67
C GLN A 356 35.21 12.20 -12.01
N GLY A 357 35.88 11.06 -12.14
CA GLY A 357 35.49 9.79 -11.51
C GLY A 357 34.32 9.08 -12.20
N ASP A 358 33.91 7.97 -11.61
CA ASP A 358 32.77 7.20 -12.10
C ASP A 358 31.44 7.80 -11.66
N VAL A 359 30.42 7.64 -12.51
CA VAL A 359 29.05 7.95 -12.11
C VAL A 359 28.70 7.02 -10.94
N PRO A 360 28.36 7.57 -9.76
CA PRO A 360 28.07 6.73 -8.61
C PRO A 360 26.89 5.81 -8.88
N SER A 361 27.00 4.55 -8.48
CA SER A 361 25.94 3.56 -8.66
C SER A 361 24.75 3.88 -7.75
N HIS A 362 23.55 3.40 -8.10
CA HIS A 362 22.39 3.54 -7.22
C HIS A 362 22.62 2.93 -5.82
N GLU A 363 23.50 1.93 -5.71
CA GLU A 363 23.85 1.27 -4.46
C GLU A 363 24.70 2.16 -3.55
N GLN A 364 25.66 2.90 -4.12
CA GLN A 364 26.49 3.87 -3.39
C GLN A 364 25.68 5.08 -2.88
N LEU A 365 24.54 5.35 -3.51
CA LEU A 365 23.68 6.50 -3.23
C LEU A 365 22.44 6.15 -2.39
N LYS A 366 22.26 4.88 -2.04
CA LYS A 366 21.03 4.37 -1.41
C LYS A 366 20.75 5.00 -0.04
N ASP A 367 21.81 5.34 0.70
CA ASP A 367 21.73 5.91 2.05
C ASP A 367 21.79 7.45 2.06
N GLU A 368 22.06 8.08 0.92
CA GLU A 368 22.06 9.54 0.82
C GLU A 368 20.63 10.09 0.81
N PHE A 369 20.36 11.08 1.66
CA PHE A 369 19.06 11.74 1.71
C PHE A 369 18.96 12.84 0.66
N ALA A 370 18.60 12.49 -0.57
CA ALA A 370 18.32 13.45 -1.64
C ALA A 370 16.86 13.34 -2.10
N LEU A 371 16.09 14.41 -1.85
CA LEU A 371 14.70 14.52 -2.32
C LEU A 371 14.61 14.79 -3.82
N LEU A 372 15.62 15.46 -4.37
CA LEU A 372 15.70 15.84 -5.79
C LEU A 372 16.79 15.02 -6.48
N PRO A 373 16.64 14.76 -7.80
CA PRO A 373 17.63 14.02 -8.56
C PRO A 373 18.95 14.80 -8.62
N LYS A 374 20.06 14.06 -8.62
CA LYS A 374 21.40 14.64 -8.79
C LYS A 374 21.78 14.61 -10.27
N ALA A 375 22.30 15.71 -10.79
CA ALA A 375 22.78 15.81 -12.15
C ALA A 375 24.31 15.86 -12.17
N HIS A 376 24.93 14.93 -12.90
CA HIS A 376 26.35 14.93 -13.21
C HIS A 376 26.53 15.35 -14.67
N MET A 377 27.36 16.36 -14.91
CA MET A 377 27.59 16.92 -16.24
C MET A 377 29.08 16.92 -16.53
N TRP A 378 29.46 16.37 -17.67
CA TRP A 378 30.81 16.44 -18.20
C TRP A 378 30.77 16.51 -19.72
N GLN A 379 31.93 16.69 -20.34
CA GLN A 379 32.11 16.66 -21.77
C GLN A 379 33.20 15.65 -22.15
N GLU A 380 32.97 14.95 -23.26
CA GLU A 380 33.89 13.96 -23.81
C GLU A 380 34.43 14.47 -25.15
N PRO A 381 35.75 14.53 -25.35
CA PRO A 381 36.31 14.91 -26.65
C PRO A 381 35.89 13.90 -27.71
N VAL A 382 35.40 14.40 -28.85
CA VAL A 382 34.98 13.58 -30.01
C VAL A 382 35.88 13.77 -31.22
N VAL A 383 37.03 14.42 -31.00
CA VAL A 383 38.01 14.74 -32.03
C VAL A 383 39.38 14.21 -31.65
N GLU A 384 40.16 13.84 -32.67
CA GLU A 384 41.51 13.28 -32.51
C GLU A 384 42.59 14.28 -32.96
N VAL A 385 43.80 14.13 -32.41
CA VAL A 385 44.96 14.93 -32.82
C VAL A 385 45.23 14.71 -34.31
N GLY A 386 45.35 15.80 -35.08
CA GLY A 386 45.53 15.77 -36.53
C GLY A 386 44.23 15.89 -37.34
N GLN A 387 43.05 15.84 -36.71
CA GLN A 387 41.78 15.96 -37.41
C GLN A 387 41.53 17.42 -37.87
N LYS A 388 41.05 17.58 -39.12
CA LYS A 388 40.58 18.89 -39.63
C LYS A 388 39.15 19.13 -39.16
N VAL A 389 38.94 20.22 -38.42
CA VAL A 389 37.65 20.64 -37.88
C VAL A 389 37.13 21.89 -38.59
N LYS A 390 35.83 21.92 -38.89
CA LYS A 390 35.13 23.06 -39.49
C LYS A 390 34.55 23.97 -38.40
N ARG A 391 34.26 25.23 -38.75
CA ARG A 391 33.51 26.13 -37.88
C ARG A 391 32.14 25.52 -37.54
N LYS A 392 31.72 25.64 -36.28
CA LYS A 392 30.54 25.00 -35.66
C LYS A 392 30.58 23.47 -35.57
N GLN A 393 31.71 22.83 -35.84
CA GLN A 393 31.86 21.40 -35.59
C GLN A 393 31.99 21.12 -34.09
N LEU A 394 31.37 20.04 -33.63
CA LEU A 394 31.47 19.57 -32.24
C LEU A 394 32.90 19.09 -31.97
N LEU A 395 33.52 19.65 -30.93
CA LEU A 395 34.86 19.27 -30.46
C LEU A 395 34.77 18.34 -29.25
N ALA A 396 33.86 18.64 -28.32
CA ALA A 396 33.54 17.78 -27.19
C ALA A 396 32.03 17.63 -27.04
N ARG A 397 31.54 16.39 -26.92
CA ARG A 397 30.13 16.06 -26.70
C ARG A 397 29.80 16.23 -25.23
N GLY A 398 28.79 17.02 -24.91
CA GLY A 398 28.27 17.11 -23.55
C GLY A 398 27.47 15.87 -23.18
N VAL A 399 27.69 15.37 -21.97
CA VAL A 399 26.95 14.26 -21.38
C VAL A 399 26.35 14.75 -20.07
N THR A 400 25.05 14.53 -19.88
CA THR A 400 24.35 14.84 -18.64
C THR A 400 23.64 13.59 -18.15
N VAL A 401 24.03 13.16 -16.96
CA VAL A 401 23.44 12.01 -16.28
C VAL A 401 22.64 12.50 -15.09
N ILE A 402 21.35 12.19 -15.09
CA ILE A 402 20.43 12.53 -14.00
C ILE A 402 20.12 11.24 -13.25
N LEU A 403 20.48 11.20 -11.97
CA LEU A 403 20.29 10.07 -11.07
C LEU A 403 19.08 10.33 -10.18
N PHE A 404 18.02 9.54 -10.39
CA PHE A 404 16.87 9.49 -9.48
C PHE A 404 17.15 8.41 -8.42
N GLN A 405 17.48 8.85 -7.21
CA GLN A 405 17.76 7.95 -6.10
C GLN A 405 16.46 7.42 -5.49
N ALA A 406 16.37 6.11 -5.26
CA ALA A 406 15.33 5.55 -4.42
C ALA A 406 15.82 5.54 -2.98
N ASN A 407 15.52 6.59 -2.23
CA ASN A 407 15.79 6.62 -0.79
C ASN A 407 14.62 5.95 -0.04
N ILE A 408 14.93 4.95 0.78
CA ILE A 408 13.93 4.18 1.52
C ILE A 408 13.14 5.04 2.50
N TRP A 409 13.76 6.04 3.12
CA TRP A 409 13.13 6.92 4.11
C TRP A 409 12.20 7.93 3.45
N ILE A 410 12.58 8.48 2.31
CA ILE A 410 11.71 9.36 1.52
C ILE A 410 10.49 8.58 1.04
N PHE A 411 10.69 7.38 0.48
CA PHE A 411 9.58 6.52 0.07
C PHE A 411 8.67 6.16 1.24
N THR A 412 9.25 5.82 2.40
CA THR A 412 8.47 5.49 3.60
C THR A 412 7.67 6.69 4.09
N LEU A 413 8.25 7.90 4.12
CA LEU A 413 7.55 9.11 4.51
C LEU A 413 6.42 9.46 3.54
N LEU A 414 6.66 9.39 2.23
CA LEU A 414 5.63 9.67 1.23
C LEU A 414 4.52 8.61 1.25
N SER A 415 4.87 7.34 1.45
CA SER A 415 3.90 6.24 1.62
C SER A 415 3.12 6.37 2.93
N PHE A 416 3.76 6.85 4.00
CA PHE A 416 3.12 7.18 5.27
C PHE A 416 2.05 8.24 5.06
N VAL A 417 2.42 9.37 4.44
CA VAL A 417 1.50 10.46 4.16
C VAL A 417 0.38 9.95 3.26
N LEU A 418 0.68 9.23 2.18
CA LEU A 418 -0.33 8.68 1.28
C LEU A 418 -1.28 7.68 1.96
N GLY A 419 -0.80 6.85 2.91
CA GLY A 419 -1.65 5.98 3.71
C GLY A 419 -2.46 6.71 4.80
N SER A 420 -2.08 7.96 5.08
CA SER A 420 -2.67 8.84 6.10
C SER A 420 -3.74 9.80 5.55
N VAL A 421 -3.93 9.86 4.25
CA VAL A 421 -4.99 10.64 3.58
C VAL A 421 -5.83 9.71 2.75
#